data_AF-A0A8B9MDN8-F1
#
_entry.id   AF-A0A8B9MDN8-F1
#
_cell.length_a   1.000
_cell.length_b   1.000
_cell.length_c   1.000
_cell.angle_alpha   90.00
_cell.angle_beta   90.00
_cell.angle_gamma   90.00
#
_symmetry.space_group_name_H-M   'P 1'
#
loop_
_entity.id
_entity.type
_entity.pdbx_description
1 polymer ?
#
loop_
_entity_poly.entity_id
_entity_poly.type
_entity_poly.pdbx_seq_one_letter_code
_entity_poly.pdbx_strand_id
1 'polypeptide(L)'
;MVFESLVVDVLNRFLGDYVVNLDSSQLKLGIWGGAVALKNLEIKENALVSQLNLQIPWQNLYTQPVEAVLDGVYLLIVPTASIKYDAEKEARQLLEARQRELQRIEEAKQKIADQDKVKEEKQDTFVEKLVTQVIKNLQVKISNIHIRYEDDVIVRSLLYIFIVGYLLQI
;
A
#
# COMPACT_ATOMS: atom_id res chain seq x y z
N MET A 1 -7.54 19.66 14.60
CA MET A 1 -6.86 19.39 15.90
C MET A 1 -5.65 18.48 15.64
N VAL A 2 -4.61 18.48 16.50
CA VAL A 2 -3.31 17.77 16.26
C VAL A 2 -3.47 16.25 16.09
N PHE A 3 -4.49 15.65 16.70
CA PHE A 3 -4.75 14.21 16.60
C PHE A 3 -5.31 13.80 15.22
N GLU A 4 -6.16 14.63 14.62
CA GLU A 4 -6.75 14.36 13.30
C GLU A 4 -5.67 14.30 12.20
N SER A 5 -4.70 15.21 12.24
CA SER A 5 -3.58 15.21 11.29
C SER A 5 -2.74 13.95 11.44
N LEU A 6 -2.46 13.51 12.67
CA LEU A 6 -1.66 12.32 12.91
C LEU A 6 -2.36 11.03 12.42
N VAL A 7 -3.68 10.93 12.57
CA VAL A 7 -4.45 9.79 12.03
C VAL A 7 -4.42 9.78 10.50
N VAL A 8 -4.58 10.96 9.88
CA VAL A 8 -4.51 11.09 8.43
C VAL A 8 -3.11 10.72 7.91
N ASP A 9 -2.05 11.15 8.60
CA ASP A 9 -0.67 10.81 8.22
C ASP A 9 -0.42 9.30 8.28
N VAL A 10 -0.93 8.64 9.33
CA VAL A 10 -0.84 7.17 9.47
C VAL A 10 -1.62 6.47 8.35
N LEU A 11 -2.84 6.90 8.05
CA LEU A 11 -3.67 6.31 6.99
C LEU A 11 -3.05 6.53 5.60
N ASN A 12 -2.53 7.72 5.32
CA ASN A 12 -1.83 8.00 4.07
C ASN A 12 -0.56 7.15 3.93
N ARG A 13 0.17 6.90 5.02
CA ARG A 13 1.35 6.02 5.01
C ARG A 13 0.99 4.55 4.79
N PHE A 14 -0.19 4.12 5.22
CA PHE A 14 -0.66 2.74 5.01
C PHE A 14 -1.32 2.50 3.64
N LEU A 15 -2.15 3.44 3.21
CA LEU A 15 -3.01 3.27 2.04
C LEU A 15 -2.51 4.07 0.83
N GLY A 16 -1.80 5.18 1.03
CA GLY A 16 -1.37 6.07 -0.05
C GLY A 16 -0.39 5.41 -1.03
N ASP A 17 0.38 4.43 -0.58
CA ASP A 17 1.26 3.66 -1.46
C ASP A 17 0.53 2.63 -2.31
N TYR A 18 -0.72 2.27 -1.97
CA TYR A 18 -1.49 1.23 -2.67
C TYR A 18 -2.72 1.77 -3.38
N VAL A 19 -3.33 2.85 -2.88
CA VAL A 19 -4.58 3.43 -3.36
C VAL A 19 -4.28 4.69 -4.17
N VAL A 20 -4.73 4.71 -5.43
CA VAL A 20 -4.51 5.82 -6.38
C VAL A 20 -5.42 7.01 -6.04
N ASN A 21 -6.66 6.74 -5.66
CA ASN A 21 -7.71 7.74 -5.46
C ASN A 21 -8.01 8.03 -3.98
N LEU A 22 -6.98 7.96 -3.11
CA LEU A 22 -7.15 8.22 -1.69
C LEU A 22 -7.40 9.72 -1.44
N ASP A 23 -8.65 10.11 -1.22
CA ASP A 23 -9.02 11.50 -0.95
C ASP A 23 -9.07 11.81 0.56
N SER A 24 -8.40 12.90 0.95
CA SER A 24 -8.44 13.45 2.31
C SER A 24 -9.85 13.81 2.77
N SER A 25 -10.79 14.08 1.86
CA SER A 25 -12.19 14.31 2.21
C SER A 25 -12.91 13.04 2.67
N GLN A 26 -12.60 11.89 2.06
CA GLN A 26 -13.17 10.58 2.43
C GLN A 26 -12.63 10.11 3.78
N LEU A 27 -11.36 10.39 4.07
CA LEU A 27 -10.74 10.09 5.36
C LEU A 27 -11.41 10.86 6.50
N LYS A 28 -11.83 12.12 6.28
CA LYS A 28 -12.40 13.02 7.32
C LYS A 28 -13.77 12.59 7.87
N LEU A 29 -14.54 11.77 7.15
CA LEU A 29 -15.94 11.48 7.50
C LEU A 29 -16.14 10.50 8.66
N GLY A 30 -15.09 9.83 9.15
CA GLY A 30 -15.23 8.76 10.17
C GLY A 30 -14.16 8.73 11.28
N ILE A 31 -13.27 9.73 11.33
CA ILE A 31 -12.14 9.74 12.27
C ILE A 31 -12.59 9.87 13.73
N TRP A 32 -13.82 10.34 13.98
CA TRP A 32 -14.45 10.36 15.30
C TRP A 32 -14.87 8.94 15.72
N GLY A 33 -14.00 8.27 16.48
CA GLY A 33 -14.21 6.92 16.99
C GLY A 33 -13.33 5.84 16.33
N GLY A 34 -12.55 6.21 15.31
CA GLY A 34 -11.62 5.30 14.63
C GLY A 34 -12.23 4.44 13.52
N ALA A 35 -13.45 4.78 13.08
CA ALA A 35 -14.18 4.07 12.04
C ALA A 35 -14.01 4.74 10.67
N VAL A 36 -13.16 4.21 9.81
CA VAL A 36 -12.95 4.72 8.45
C VAL A 36 -13.71 3.84 7.45
N ALA A 37 -14.54 4.43 6.61
CA ALA A 37 -15.25 3.72 5.55
C ALA A 37 -14.91 4.36 4.20
N LEU A 38 -14.19 3.63 3.37
CA LEU A 38 -13.76 4.04 2.04
C LEU A 38 -14.53 3.23 0.99
N LYS A 39 -14.85 3.86 -0.13
CA LYS A 39 -15.61 3.26 -1.22
C LYS A 39 -14.91 3.48 -2.55
N ASN A 40 -15.06 2.53 -3.46
CA ASN A 40 -14.54 2.55 -4.82
C ASN A 40 -13.04 2.89 -4.86
N LEU A 41 -12.24 2.14 -4.09
CA LEU A 41 -10.80 2.33 -4.03
C LEU A 41 -10.14 1.74 -5.28
N GLU A 42 -9.38 2.57 -5.97
CA GLU A 42 -8.52 2.17 -7.07
C GLU A 42 -7.17 1.77 -6.50
N ILE A 43 -6.82 0.49 -6.62
CA ILE A 43 -5.55 -0.05 -6.15
C ILE A 43 -4.57 -0.07 -7.33
N LYS A 44 -3.30 0.24 -7.06
CA LYS A 44 -2.21 0.08 -8.03
C LYS A 44 -2.18 -1.36 -8.56
N GLU A 45 -1.69 -1.55 -9.78
CA GLU A 45 -1.61 -2.87 -10.43
C GLU A 45 -2.98 -3.50 -10.81
N ASN A 46 -3.89 -2.69 -11.37
CA ASN A 46 -5.16 -3.16 -11.98
C ASN A 46 -6.13 -3.84 -11.02
N ALA A 47 -6.21 -3.33 -9.79
CA ALA A 47 -7.10 -3.85 -8.77
C ALA A 47 -8.10 -2.79 -8.32
N LEU A 48 -9.33 -3.22 -8.02
CA LEU A 48 -10.42 -2.39 -7.57
C LEU A 48 -11.02 -2.98 -6.30
N VAL A 49 -11.29 -2.13 -5.31
CA VAL A 49 -11.97 -2.55 -4.07
C VAL A 49 -13.22 -1.71 -3.90
N SER A 50 -14.37 -2.39 -3.82
CA SER A 50 -15.66 -1.71 -3.75
C SER A 50 -15.85 -0.98 -2.42
N GLN A 51 -15.47 -1.62 -1.31
CA GLN A 51 -15.54 -1.01 0.01
C GLN A 51 -14.40 -1.50 0.92
N LEU A 52 -13.80 -0.58 1.67
CA LEU A 52 -12.85 -0.86 2.75
C LEU A 52 -13.36 -0.19 4.03
N ASN A 53 -13.71 -0.99 5.02
CA ASN A 53 -14.03 -0.52 6.36
C ASN A 53 -12.87 -0.83 7.28
N LEU A 54 -12.32 0.19 7.92
CA LEU A 54 -11.19 0.08 8.83
C LEU A 54 -11.60 0.61 10.20
N GLN A 55 -11.44 -0.20 11.23
CA GLN A 55 -11.73 0.14 12.63
C GLN A 55 -10.42 0.14 13.41
N ILE A 56 -9.97 1.33 13.78
CA ILE A 56 -8.74 1.53 14.55
C ILE A 56 -9.12 1.98 15.97
N PRO A 57 -8.95 1.13 17.00
CA PRO A 57 -9.29 1.50 18.37
C PRO A 57 -8.20 2.39 18.97
N TRP A 58 -8.15 3.67 18.58
CA TRP A 58 -7.10 4.63 18.97
C TRP A 58 -6.84 4.72 20.47
N GLN A 59 -7.88 4.55 21.30
CA GLN A 59 -7.77 4.58 22.76
C GLN A 59 -7.25 3.25 23.36
N ASN A 60 -7.38 2.15 22.61
CA ASN A 60 -7.19 0.78 23.08
C ASN A 60 -6.30 -0.06 22.15
N LEU A 61 -5.36 0.54 21.40
CA LEU A 61 -4.49 -0.16 20.43
C LEU A 61 -3.66 -1.32 21.01
N TYR A 62 -3.47 -1.35 22.33
CA TYR A 62 -2.76 -2.43 23.04
C TYR A 62 -3.65 -3.59 23.46
N THR A 63 -4.96 -3.37 23.58
CA THR A 63 -5.92 -4.34 24.12
C THR A 63 -6.96 -4.78 23.09
N GLN A 64 -7.22 -3.98 22.06
CA GLN A 64 -8.15 -4.27 20.98
C GLN A 64 -7.42 -4.32 19.63
N PRO A 65 -7.81 -5.25 18.72
CA PRO A 65 -7.22 -5.35 17.40
C PRO A 65 -7.71 -4.23 16.48
N VAL A 66 -6.90 -3.94 15.46
CA VAL A 66 -7.32 -3.10 14.34
C VAL A 66 -8.03 -4.00 13.34
N GLU A 67 -9.27 -3.71 12.97
CA GLU A 67 -10.02 -4.54 12.01
C GLU A 67 -10.13 -3.85 10.66
N ALA A 68 -9.66 -4.49 9.59
CA ALA A 68 -9.84 -4.08 8.20
C ALA A 68 -10.74 -5.08 7.49
N VAL A 69 -11.87 -4.61 6.94
CA VAL A 69 -12.83 -5.40 6.20
C VAL A 69 -12.88 -4.88 4.77
N LEU A 70 -12.42 -5.68 3.83
CA LEU A 70 -12.48 -5.42 2.40
C LEU A 70 -13.65 -6.21 1.80
N ASP A 71 -14.48 -5.54 1.03
CA ASP A 71 -15.60 -6.16 0.33
C ASP A 71 -15.58 -5.79 -1.16
N GLY A 72 -15.79 -6.80 -2.01
CA GLY A 72 -15.85 -6.64 -3.46
C GLY A 72 -14.49 -6.29 -4.05
N VAL A 73 -13.52 -7.20 -3.90
CA VAL A 73 -12.17 -7.06 -4.46
C VAL A 73 -12.13 -7.64 -5.87
N TYR A 74 -11.84 -6.80 -6.86
CA TYR A 74 -11.68 -7.20 -8.27
C TYR A 74 -10.22 -7.05 -8.66
N LEU A 75 -9.60 -8.15 -9.09
CA LEU A 75 -8.21 -8.18 -9.53
C LEU A 75 -8.18 -8.58 -11.00
N LEU A 76 -7.60 -7.74 -11.86
CA LEU A 76 -7.33 -8.09 -13.26
C LEU A 76 -5.84 -8.37 -13.44
N ILE A 77 -5.50 -9.63 -13.70
CA ILE A 77 -4.14 -10.05 -14.01
C ILE A 77 -4.03 -10.17 -15.53
N VAL A 78 -3.14 -9.38 -16.12
CA VAL A 78 -2.76 -9.46 -17.53
C VAL A 78 -1.27 -9.79 -17.60
N PRO A 79 -0.83 -10.83 -18.31
CA PRO A 79 0.58 -11.06 -18.55
C PRO A 79 1.10 -9.91 -19.40
N THR A 80 1.98 -9.09 -18.82
CA THR A 80 2.67 -8.04 -19.57
C THR A 80 3.57 -8.70 -20.60
N ALA A 81 3.07 -8.82 -21.83
CA ALA A 81 3.84 -9.28 -22.96
C ALA A 81 5.07 -8.39 -23.11
N SER A 82 6.25 -9.00 -23.06
CA SER A 82 7.54 -8.41 -23.43
C SER A 82 8.13 -7.33 -22.52
N ILE A 83 8.63 -7.74 -21.35
CA ILE A 83 9.99 -7.31 -21.02
C ILE A 83 10.90 -8.13 -21.95
N LYS A 84 11.13 -7.65 -23.18
CA LYS A 84 12.24 -8.18 -23.99
C LYS A 84 13.49 -7.94 -23.14
N TYR A 85 14.15 -9.01 -22.74
CA TYR A 85 15.44 -8.94 -22.08
C TYR A 85 16.40 -8.18 -23.00
N ASP A 86 16.68 -6.93 -22.65
CA ASP A 86 17.65 -6.09 -23.32
C ASP A 86 18.85 -6.00 -22.39
N ALA A 87 19.85 -6.85 -22.67
CA ALA A 87 21.08 -6.95 -21.87
C ALA A 87 21.79 -5.60 -21.71
N GLU A 88 21.62 -4.69 -22.67
CA GLU A 88 22.24 -3.36 -22.61
C GLU A 88 21.49 -2.44 -21.63
N LYS A 89 20.16 -2.53 -21.59
CA LYS A 89 19.32 -1.74 -20.67
C LYS A 89 19.50 -2.21 -19.23
N GLU A 90 19.53 -3.52 -18.98
CA GLU A 90 19.80 -4.04 -17.62
C GLU A 90 21.23 -3.73 -17.16
N ALA A 91 22.23 -3.83 -18.03
CA ALA A 91 23.61 -3.48 -17.67
C ALA A 91 23.72 -1.98 -17.29
N ARG A 92 23.05 -1.09 -18.05
CA ARG A 92 22.96 0.33 -17.70
C ARG A 92 22.20 0.56 -16.41
N GLN A 93 21.05 -0.09 -16.21
CA GLN A 93 20.27 0.02 -14.97
C GLN A 93 21.03 -0.51 -13.75
N LEU A 94 21.79 -1.59 -13.89
CA LEU A 94 22.62 -2.16 -12.83
C LEU A 94 23.78 -1.22 -12.48
N LEU A 95 24.42 -0.61 -13.49
CA LEU A 95 25.47 0.39 -13.30
C LEU A 95 24.92 1.66 -12.63
N GLU A 96 23.78 2.17 -13.10
CA GLU A 96 23.10 3.32 -12.51
C GLU A 96 22.63 3.03 -11.08
N ALA A 97 22.11 1.84 -10.81
CA ALA A 97 21.72 1.41 -9.46
C ALA A 97 22.93 1.38 -8.52
N ARG A 98 24.05 0.78 -8.95
CA ARG A 98 25.31 0.79 -8.19
C ARG A 98 25.83 2.20 -7.95
N GLN A 99 25.80 3.07 -8.96
CA GLN A 99 26.23 4.47 -8.79
C GLN A 99 25.33 5.24 -7.83
N ARG A 100 24.01 5.08 -7.90
CA ARG A 100 23.07 5.70 -6.95
C ARG A 100 23.25 5.18 -5.53
N GLU A 101 23.53 3.89 -5.38
CA GLU A 101 23.78 3.30 -4.06
C GLU A 101 25.08 3.85 -3.46
N LEU A 102 26.15 3.95 -4.25
CA LEU A 102 27.41 4.59 -3.84
C LEU A 102 27.20 6.07 -3.46
N GLN A 103 26.44 6.82 -4.26
CA GLN A 103 26.09 8.21 -3.95
C GLN A 103 25.29 8.33 -2.66
N ARG A 104 24.29 7.46 -2.42
CA ARG A 104 23.53 7.45 -1.16
C ARG A 104 24.43 7.15 0.04
N ILE A 105 25.37 6.21 -0.09
CA ILE A 105 26.31 5.89 0.98
C ILE A 105 27.23 7.08 1.25
N GLU A 106 27.69 7.78 0.21
CA GLU A 106 28.58 8.93 0.32
C GLU A 106 27.86 10.16 0.90
N GLU A 107 26.62 10.42 0.46
CA GLU A 107 25.73 11.44 1.04
C GLU A 107 25.34 11.11 2.48
N ALA A 108 25.08 9.85 2.82
CA ALA A 108 24.81 9.43 4.18
C ALA A 108 26.04 9.61 5.07
N LYS A 109 27.24 9.26 4.59
CA LYS A 109 28.51 9.50 5.29
C LYS A 109 28.80 10.99 5.48
N GLN A 110 28.50 11.83 4.49
CA GLN A 110 28.63 13.30 4.62
C GLN A 110 27.59 13.89 5.58
N LYS A 111 26.33 13.43 5.54
CA LYS A 111 25.28 13.86 6.50
C LYS A 111 25.58 13.48 7.94
N ILE A 112 26.22 12.33 8.18
CA ILE A 112 26.69 11.92 9.51
C ILE A 112 27.83 12.83 10.01
N ALA A 113 28.65 13.37 9.11
CA ALA A 113 29.72 14.30 9.47
C ALA A 113 29.23 15.74 9.74
N ASP A 114 28.07 16.14 9.19
CA ASP A 114 27.61 17.53 9.19
C ASP A 114 26.42 17.88 10.12
N GLN A 115 25.80 16.95 10.85
CA GLN A 115 24.62 17.31 11.67
C GLN A 115 24.63 16.83 13.12
N ASP A 116 25.18 17.72 13.95
CA ASP A 116 24.82 17.97 15.34
C ASP A 116 23.58 18.92 15.41
N LYS A 117 22.45 18.52 14.82
CA LYS A 117 21.19 19.28 14.86
C LYS A 117 19.99 18.37 15.16
N VAL A 118 19.80 18.13 16.45
CA VAL A 118 18.57 17.57 17.04
C VAL A 118 17.42 18.56 16.82
N LYS A 119 16.57 18.34 15.81
CA LYS A 119 15.22 18.90 15.70
C LYS A 119 14.47 18.19 14.57
N GLU A 120 13.95 16.99 14.86
CA GLU A 120 12.72 16.38 14.26
C GLU A 120 12.48 14.93 14.75
N GLU A 121 13.44 14.27 15.40
CA GLU A 121 13.35 12.85 15.79
C GLU A 121 12.18 12.46 16.72
N LYS A 122 11.66 13.39 17.54
CA LYS A 122 10.65 13.04 18.56
C LYS A 122 9.26 12.75 17.99
N GLN A 123 8.85 13.43 16.92
CA GLN A 123 7.53 13.20 16.32
C GLN A 123 7.55 11.93 15.47
N ASP A 124 8.62 11.73 14.69
CA ASP A 124 8.81 10.50 13.92
C ASP A 124 8.83 9.26 14.81
N THR A 125 9.55 9.29 15.93
CA THR A 125 9.57 8.17 16.88
C THR A 125 8.18 7.80 17.42
N PHE A 126 7.30 8.79 17.65
CA PHE A 126 5.96 8.54 18.17
C PHE A 126 5.02 7.98 17.09
N VAL A 127 5.04 8.56 15.89
CA VAL A 127 4.26 8.08 14.75
C VAL A 127 4.69 6.67 14.38
N GLU A 128 5.99 6.38 14.35
CA GLU A 128 6.53 5.05 14.07
C GLU A 128 6.05 3.98 15.06
N LYS A 129 6.02 4.30 16.36
CA LYS A 129 5.48 3.39 17.38
C LYS A 129 3.98 3.13 17.18
N LEU A 130 3.22 4.16 16.83
CA LEU A 130 1.79 4.02 16.55
C LEU A 130 1.54 3.17 15.29
N VAL A 131 2.23 3.46 14.19
CA VAL A 131 2.19 2.68 12.95
C VAL A 131 2.53 1.22 13.23
N THR A 132 3.62 0.97 13.94
CA THR A 132 4.05 -0.38 14.33
C THR A 132 2.96 -1.11 15.12
N GLN A 133 2.31 -0.42 16.06
CA GLN A 133 1.24 -0.99 16.87
C GLN A 133 0.00 -1.32 16.04
N VAL A 134 -0.36 -0.44 15.09
CA VAL A 134 -1.47 -0.66 14.16
C VAL A 134 -1.23 -1.90 13.31
N ILE A 135 -0.02 -2.07 12.74
CA ILE A 135 0.33 -3.24 11.92
C ILE A 135 0.29 -4.53 12.76
N LYS A 136 0.90 -4.50 13.95
CA LYS A 136 1.08 -5.68 14.79
C LYS A 136 -0.23 -6.39 15.13
N ASN A 137 -1.31 -5.62 15.29
CA ASN A 137 -2.62 -6.12 15.67
C ASN A 137 -3.66 -5.96 14.55
N LEU A 138 -3.23 -5.82 13.29
CA LEU A 138 -4.12 -5.70 12.15
C LEU A 138 -4.74 -7.06 11.81
N GLN A 139 -6.06 -7.11 11.83
CA GLN A 139 -6.86 -8.24 11.37
C GLN A 139 -7.55 -7.85 10.08
N VAL A 140 -7.31 -8.63 9.01
CA VAL A 140 -7.89 -8.36 7.70
C VAL A 140 -8.92 -9.43 7.37
N LYS A 141 -10.13 -9.00 7.01
CA LYS A 141 -11.20 -9.85 6.47
C LYS A 141 -11.47 -9.40 5.06
N ILE A 142 -11.49 -10.33 4.12
CA ILE A 142 -11.76 -10.04 2.71
C ILE A 142 -12.95 -10.89 2.27
N SER A 143 -13.94 -10.24 1.68
CA SER A 143 -15.16 -10.87 1.18
C SER A 143 -15.37 -10.52 -0.29
N ASN A 144 -16.02 -11.42 -1.02
CA ASN A 144 -16.38 -11.23 -2.43
C ASN A 144 -15.17 -10.89 -3.32
N ILE A 145 -14.21 -11.83 -3.36
CA ILE A 145 -13.02 -11.72 -4.20
C ILE A 145 -13.35 -12.23 -5.61
N HIS A 146 -13.04 -11.43 -6.63
CA HIS A 146 -13.13 -11.78 -8.03
C HIS A 146 -11.76 -11.59 -8.67
N ILE A 147 -11.18 -12.68 -9.15
CA ILE A 147 -9.91 -12.64 -9.88
C ILE A 147 -10.21 -12.96 -11.34
N ARG A 148 -9.86 -12.05 -12.22
CA ARG A 148 -9.93 -12.24 -13.66
C ARG A 148 -8.52 -12.29 -14.22
N TYR A 149 -8.19 -13.38 -14.87
CA TYR A 149 -6.97 -13.52 -15.65
C TYR A 149 -7.32 -13.37 -17.12
N GLU A 150 -6.68 -12.43 -17.81
CA GLU A 150 -6.77 -12.25 -19.25
C GLU A 150 -5.40 -12.51 -19.85
N ASP A 151 -5.28 -13.44 -20.78
CA ASP A 151 -4.02 -13.76 -21.46
C ASP A 151 -4.15 -13.53 -22.95
N ASP A 152 -3.59 -12.42 -23.41
CA ASP A 152 -3.53 -12.08 -24.84
C ASP A 152 -2.26 -12.61 -25.54
N VAL A 153 -1.35 -13.24 -24.79
CA VAL A 153 -0.02 -13.67 -25.27
C VAL A 153 -0.05 -15.10 -25.79
N ILE A 154 -0.79 -15.99 -25.12
CA ILE A 154 -0.95 -17.38 -25.56
C ILE A 154 -1.98 -17.49 -26.71
N VAL A 155 -2.85 -16.51 -26.87
CA VAL A 155 -3.97 -16.49 -27.84
C VAL A 155 -3.56 -15.97 -29.22
N ARG A 156 -2.37 -16.33 -29.70
CA ARG A 156 -2.12 -16.38 -31.16
C ARG A 156 -2.36 -17.76 -31.77
N SER A 157 -2.65 -18.78 -30.95
CA SER A 157 -2.87 -20.15 -31.44
C SER A 157 -4.34 -20.58 -31.36
N LEU A 158 -5.05 -20.46 -30.23
CA LEU A 158 -6.43 -20.94 -30.09
C LEU A 158 -7.19 -20.12 -29.03
N LEU A 159 -8.36 -19.57 -29.41
CA LEU A 159 -9.28 -18.83 -28.55
C LEU A 159 -9.87 -19.74 -27.47
N TYR A 160 -9.45 -19.58 -26.22
CA TYR A 160 -10.19 -20.06 -25.05
C TYR A 160 -10.10 -19.03 -23.92
N ILE A 161 -11.21 -18.32 -23.68
CA ILE A 161 -11.37 -17.47 -22.49
C ILE A 161 -11.76 -18.40 -21.35
N PHE A 162 -10.86 -18.65 -20.40
CA PHE A 162 -11.18 -19.34 -19.15
C PHE A 162 -11.44 -18.32 -18.04
N ILE A 163 -12.69 -18.20 -17.61
CA ILE A 163 -13.05 -17.46 -16.39
C ILE A 163 -12.88 -18.42 -15.21
N VAL A 164 -11.80 -18.27 -14.45
CA VAL A 164 -11.61 -19.03 -13.20
C VAL A 164 -12.02 -18.12 -12.03
N GLY A 165 -13.29 -18.19 -11.64
CA GLY A 165 -13.79 -17.52 -10.44
C GLY A 165 -13.52 -18.37 -9.19
N TYR A 166 -12.69 -17.88 -8.27
CA TYR A 166 -12.55 -18.44 -6.92
C TYR A 166 -13.33 -17.57 -5.93
N LEU A 167 -14.37 -18.14 -5.31
CA LEU A 167 -15.06 -17.53 -4.18
C LEU A 167 -14.39 -18.04 -2.89
N LEU A 168 -13.44 -17.27 -2.33
CA LEU A 168 -12.93 -17.55 -0.99
C LEU A 168 -13.87 -16.90 0.05
N GLN A 169 -14.51 -17.73 0.87
CA GLN A 169 -15.03 -17.31 2.18
C GLN A 169 -13.94 -17.57 3.21
N ILE A 170 -13.38 -16.50 3.78
CA ILE A 170 -12.49 -16.55 4.96
C ILE A 170 -13.28 -16.03 6.16
#